data_AF-X0TP14-F1
#
_entry.id   AF-X0TP14-F1
#
_cell.length_a   1.000
_cell.length_b   1.000
_cell.length_c   1.000
_cell.angle_alpha   90.00
_cell.angle_beta   90.00
_cell.angle_gamma   90.00
#
_symmetry.space_group_name_H-M   'P 1'
#
loop_
_entity.id
_entity.type
_entity.pdbx_description
1 polymer ?
#
loop_
_entity_poly.entity_id
_entity_poly.type
_entity_poly.pdbx_seq_one_letter_code
_entity_poly.pdbx_strand_id
1 'polypeptide(L)'
;MSKIPNIRGLARKKPICYDPNQDRFITIDDIIEGKARIVSIDQLTPEEQKCLVIKRNKVGEEYTVQTISGPPRSREEVIKEIEAETEFGQMTVQAEIMYLKDLIERIKEAL
;
A
#
# COMPACT_ATOMS: atom_id res chain seq x y z
N MET A 1 -21.20 -13.37 9.46
CA MET A 1 -19.98 -12.97 10.19
C MET A 1 -19.05 -12.36 9.18
N SER A 2 -18.74 -11.06 9.31
CA SER A 2 -17.92 -10.32 8.35
C SER A 2 -16.55 -10.99 8.21
N LYS A 3 -16.19 -11.38 6.99
CA LYS A 3 -14.96 -12.12 6.66
C LYS A 3 -13.80 -11.18 6.36
N ILE A 4 -13.79 -9.98 6.95
CA ILE A 4 -12.76 -8.99 6.65
C ILE A 4 -11.40 -9.60 7.03
N PRO A 5 -10.37 -9.51 6.17
CA PRO A 5 -9.04 -10.00 6.48
C PRO A 5 -8.62 -9.54 7.88
N ASN A 6 -8.08 -10.46 8.69
CA ASN A 6 -7.69 -10.18 10.06
C ASN A 6 -6.40 -9.34 10.11
N ILE A 7 -6.48 -8.09 9.66
CA ILE A 7 -5.41 -7.10 9.71
C ILE A 7 -5.37 -6.52 11.13
N ARG A 8 -4.22 -6.63 11.78
CA ARG A 8 -3.99 -6.20 13.17
C ARG A 8 -2.81 -5.24 13.28
N GLY A 9 -2.75 -4.52 14.40
CA GLY A 9 -1.62 -3.66 14.74
C GLY A 9 -1.38 -2.55 13.72
N LEU A 10 -0.10 -2.21 13.50
CA LEU A 10 0.31 -1.13 12.59
C LEU A 10 -0.12 -1.36 11.14
N ALA A 11 -0.36 -2.62 10.74
CA ALA A 11 -0.84 -2.93 9.40
C ALA A 11 -2.24 -2.35 9.11
N ARG A 12 -3.10 -2.13 10.12
CA ARG A 12 -4.40 -1.44 9.93
C ARG A 12 -4.24 0.04 9.57
N LYS A 13 -3.15 0.66 10.02
CA LYS A 13 -2.86 2.08 9.74
C LYS A 13 -2.33 2.29 8.32
N LYS A 14 -1.87 1.23 7.64
CA LYS A 14 -1.38 1.33 6.27
C LYS A 14 -2.57 1.64 5.34
N PRO A 15 -2.50 2.72 4.54
CA PRO A 15 -3.59 3.06 3.64
C PRO A 15 -3.71 2.01 2.55
N ILE A 16 -4.94 1.60 2.20
CA ILE A 16 -5.20 0.58 1.19
C ILE A 16 -5.58 1.18 -0.16
N CYS A 17 -6.08 2.42 -0.18
CA CYS A 17 -6.31 3.19 -1.40
C CYS A 17 -6.04 4.69 -1.16
N TYR A 18 -6.05 5.44 -2.25
CA TYR A 18 -5.87 6.88 -2.27
C TYR A 18 -7.00 7.49 -3.13
N ASP A 19 -7.66 8.53 -2.63
CA ASP A 19 -8.66 9.30 -3.37
C ASP A 19 -8.02 10.60 -3.87
N PRO A 20 -7.73 10.73 -5.17
CA PRO A 20 -7.08 11.92 -5.72
C PRO A 20 -8.00 13.15 -5.74
N ASN A 21 -9.32 12.98 -5.69
CA ASN A 21 -10.25 14.11 -5.67
C ASN A 21 -10.29 14.79 -4.30
N GLN A 22 -9.94 14.05 -3.25
CA GLN A 22 -9.92 14.53 -1.86
C GLN A 22 -8.51 14.66 -1.30
N ASP A 23 -7.48 14.34 -2.10
CA ASP A 23 -6.08 14.22 -1.66
C ASP A 23 -5.97 13.42 -0.34
N ARG A 24 -6.63 12.25 -0.30
CA ARG A 24 -6.83 11.48 0.94
C ARG A 24 -6.39 10.04 0.80
N PHE A 25 -5.51 9.62 1.72
CA PHE A 25 -5.21 8.20 1.93
C PHE A 25 -6.30 7.55 2.80
N ILE A 26 -6.79 6.39 2.36
CA ILE A 26 -7.91 5.69 2.98
C ILE A 26 -7.41 4.38 3.59
N THR A 27 -7.70 4.18 4.87
CA THR A 27 -7.35 2.96 5.61
C THR A 27 -8.50 1.94 5.61
N ILE A 28 -8.22 0.74 6.11
CA ILE A 28 -9.27 -0.27 6.31
C ILE A 28 -10.30 0.18 7.36
N ASP A 29 -9.86 0.92 8.39
CA ASP A 29 -10.75 1.44 9.44
C ASP A 29 -11.71 2.48 8.86
N ASP A 30 -11.24 3.35 7.96
CA ASP A 30 -12.11 4.32 7.28
C ASP A 30 -13.25 3.64 6.50
N ILE A 31 -12.99 2.46 5.92
CA ILE A 31 -13.98 1.70 5.15
C ILE A 31 -14.96 1.00 6.09
N ILE A 32 -14.46 0.33 7.13
CA ILE A 32 -15.29 -0.38 8.11
C ILE A 32 -16.22 0.59 8.85
N GLU A 33 -15.72 1.78 9.18
CA GLU A 33 -16.48 2.82 9.85
C GLU A 33 -17.38 3.63 8.89
N GLY A 34 -17.36 3.33 7.59
CA GLY A 34 -18.16 4.03 6.58
C GLY A 34 -17.73 5.48 6.31
N LYS A 35 -16.54 5.88 6.74
CA LYS A 35 -15.95 7.23 6.55
C LYS A 35 -15.38 7.44 5.14
N ALA A 36 -15.15 6.37 4.40
CA ALA A 36 -14.65 6.38 3.04
C ALA A 36 -15.17 5.18 2.24
N ARG A 37 -15.08 5.27 0.91
CA ARG A 37 -15.34 4.15 -0.01
C ARG A 37 -14.04 3.69 -0.64
N ILE A 38 -14.02 2.44 -1.09
CA ILE A 38 -12.88 1.90 -1.84
C ILE A 38 -12.78 2.63 -3.19
N VAL A 39 -11.64 3.26 -3.43
CA VAL A 39 -11.25 3.78 -4.74
C VAL A 39 -10.45 2.70 -5.47
N SER A 40 -10.74 2.46 -6.75
CA SER A 40 -10.04 1.44 -7.52
C SER A 40 -8.59 1.87 -7.78
N ILE A 41 -7.64 0.98 -7.52
CA ILE A 41 -6.22 1.25 -7.77
C ILE A 41 -5.94 1.40 -9.27
N ASP A 42 -6.72 0.75 -10.13
CA ASP A 42 -6.60 0.86 -11.59
C ASP A 42 -6.97 2.25 -12.12
N GLN A 43 -7.66 3.07 -11.31
CA GLN A 43 -7.98 4.46 -11.66
C GLN A 43 -6.86 5.43 -11.28
N LEU A 44 -5.89 4.98 -10.47
CA LEU A 44 -4.75 5.80 -10.08
C LEU A 44 -3.71 5.84 -11.19
N THR A 45 -3.16 7.02 -11.43
CA THR A 45 -1.98 7.20 -12.26
C THR A 45 -0.76 6.50 -11.64
N PRO A 46 0.28 6.18 -12.44
CA PRO A 46 1.51 5.60 -11.89
C PRO A 46 2.12 6.43 -10.74
N GLU A 47 2.04 7.76 -10.81
CA GLU A 47 2.54 8.65 -9.76
C GLU A 47 1.72 8.53 -8.46
N GLU A 48 0.40 8.43 -8.56
CA GLU A 48 -0.48 8.26 -7.39
C GLU A 48 -0.32 6.87 -6.76
N GLN A 49 -0.12 5.84 -7.59
CA GLN A 49 0.25 4.50 -7.13
C GLN A 49 1.58 4.53 -6.38
N LYS A 50 2.60 5.21 -6.93
CA LYS A 50 3.89 5.41 -6.27
C LYS A 50 3.72 6.14 -4.92
N CYS A 51 2.95 7.23 -4.89
CA CYS A 51 2.64 7.98 -3.67
C CYS A 51 1.98 7.09 -2.59
N LEU A 52 1.02 6.26 -2.98
CA LEU A 52 0.37 5.29 -2.10
C LEU A 52 1.38 4.30 -1.51
N VAL A 53 2.24 3.72 -2.35
CA VAL A 53 3.26 2.75 -1.90
C VAL A 53 4.27 3.41 -0.97
N ILE A 54 4.74 4.63 -1.28
CA ILE A 54 5.64 5.38 -0.38
C ILE A 54 4.96 5.65 0.96
N LYS A 55 3.70 6.09 0.97
CA LYS A 55 2.96 6.36 2.20
C LYS A 55 2.80 5.09 3.04
N ARG A 56 2.49 3.96 2.40
CA ARG A 56 2.41 2.64 3.07
C ARG A 56 3.75 2.21 3.66
N ASN A 57 4.86 2.45 2.97
CA ASN A 57 6.19 2.15 3.50
C ASN A 57 6.52 3.02 4.71
N LYS A 58 6.17 4.32 4.68
CA LYS A 58 6.34 5.24 5.82
C LYS A 58 5.48 4.87 7.04
N VAL A 59 4.40 4.09 6.85
CA VAL A 59 3.51 3.64 7.92
C VAL A 59 3.84 2.19 8.30
N GLY A 60 4.51 2.00 9.43
CA GLY A 60 4.82 0.66 9.93
C GLY A 60 6.08 0.64 10.77
N GLU A 61 6.49 -0.56 11.16
CA GLU A 61 7.77 -0.77 11.81
C GLU A 61 8.92 -0.59 10.81
N GLU A 62 10.11 -0.34 11.35
CA GLU A 62 11.33 -0.44 10.56
C GLU A 62 11.47 -1.86 10.01
N TYR A 63 11.98 -1.99 8.79
CA TYR A 63 12.24 -3.28 8.19
C TYR A 63 13.48 -3.23 7.31
N THR A 64 14.03 -4.41 7.05
CA THR A 64 15.09 -4.64 6.07
C THR A 64 14.63 -5.68 5.06
N VAL A 65 14.83 -5.41 3.77
CA VAL A 65 14.54 -6.35 2.69
C VAL A 65 15.83 -6.69 1.94
N GLN A 66 16.01 -7.95 1.59
CA GLN A 66 17.19 -8.39 0.84
C GLN A 66 16.74 -9.18 -0.39
N THR A 67 17.32 -8.86 -1.56
CA THR A 67 17.16 -9.68 -2.77
C THR A 67 18.19 -10.80 -2.78
N ILE A 68 17.94 -11.88 -3.53
CA ILE A 68 18.80 -13.08 -3.57
C ILE A 68 20.29 -12.74 -3.82
N SER A 69 20.55 -11.74 -4.64
CA SER A 69 21.90 -11.33 -5.08
C SER A 69 22.37 -9.98 -4.54
N GLY A 70 21.62 -9.33 -3.64
CA GLY A 70 21.87 -7.95 -3.20
C GLY A 70 22.16 -7.80 -1.70
N PRO A 71 22.75 -6.66 -1.28
CA PRO A 71 22.82 -6.31 0.13
C PRO A 71 21.41 -6.06 0.70
N PRO A 72 21.21 -6.21 2.01
CA PRO A 72 19.96 -5.82 2.66
C PRO A 72 19.77 -4.30 2.51
N ARG A 73 18.54 -3.89 2.21
CA ARG A 73 18.09 -2.50 2.14
C ARG A 73 17.15 -2.22 3.30
N SER A 74 17.38 -1.12 4.01
CA SER A 74 16.44 -0.53 4.97
C SER A 74 15.19 0.00 4.28
N ARG A 75 14.14 0.24 5.07
CA ARG A 75 12.91 0.90 4.62
C ARG A 75 13.18 2.25 3.95
N GLU A 76 14.09 3.06 4.50
CA GLU A 76 14.46 4.36 3.95
C GLU A 76 15.14 4.22 2.58
N GLU A 77 15.98 3.21 2.42
CA GLU A 77 16.61 2.89 1.13
C GLU A 77 15.57 2.42 0.11
N VAL A 78 14.62 1.58 0.52
CA VAL A 78 13.52 1.17 -0.36
C VAL A 78 12.71 2.38 -0.83
N ILE A 79 12.37 3.30 0.08
CA ILE A 79 11.65 4.54 -0.27
C ILE A 79 12.46 5.37 -1.28
N LYS A 80 13.77 5.54 -1.06
CA LYS A 80 14.64 6.27 -1.99
C LYS A 80 14.69 5.63 -3.37
N GLU A 81 14.75 4.30 -3.44
CA GLU A 81 14.75 3.55 -4.71
C GLU A 81 13.43 3.73 -5.46
N ILE A 82 12.29 3.75 -4.74
CA ILE A 82 10.98 4.06 -5.32
C ILE A 82 10.91 5.50 -5.82
N GLU A 83 11.37 6.47 -5.03
CA GLU A 83 11.41 7.89 -5.40
C GLU A 83 12.31 8.15 -6.62
N ALA A 84 13.43 7.42 -6.71
CA ALA A 84 14.37 7.48 -7.83
C ALA A 84 13.95 6.63 -9.05
N GLU A 85 12.82 5.93 -8.98
CA GLU A 85 12.27 5.09 -10.05
C GLU A 85 13.28 4.07 -10.60
N THR A 86 14.13 3.52 -9.74
CA THR A 86 15.08 2.47 -10.13
C THR A 86 14.33 1.20 -10.49
N GLU A 87 15.00 0.25 -11.16
CA GLU A 87 14.39 -1.04 -11.50
C GLU A 87 13.82 -1.74 -10.25
N PHE A 88 14.56 -1.71 -9.14
CA PHE A 88 14.11 -2.24 -7.86
C PHE A 88 12.91 -1.45 -7.28
N GLY A 89 12.95 -0.12 -7.35
CA GLY A 89 11.84 0.74 -6.91
C GLY A 89 10.55 0.49 -7.69
N GLN A 90 10.65 0.41 -9.02
CA GLN A 90 9.52 0.12 -9.90
C GLN A 90 8.94 -1.28 -9.62
N MET A 91 9.79 -2.31 -9.51
CA MET A 91 9.34 -3.66 -9.12
C MET A 91 8.64 -3.67 -7.77
N THR A 92 9.17 -2.91 -6.79
CA THR A 92 8.57 -2.80 -5.46
C THR A 92 7.17 -2.18 -5.54
N VAL A 93 6.99 -1.11 -6.32
CA VAL A 93 5.67 -0.49 -6.54
C VAL A 93 4.72 -1.49 -7.18
N GLN A 94 5.14 -2.19 -8.24
CA GLN A 94 4.29 -3.17 -8.93
C GLN A 94 3.86 -4.31 -8.00
N ALA A 95 4.78 -4.87 -7.22
CA ALA A 95 4.49 -5.94 -6.27
C ALA A 95 3.48 -5.49 -5.19
N GLU A 96 3.68 -4.30 -4.63
CA GLU A 96 2.78 -3.76 -3.60
C GLU A 96 1.38 -3.46 -4.18
N ILE A 97 1.30 -2.94 -5.41
CA ILE A 97 0.03 -2.67 -6.11
C ILE A 97 -0.72 -3.97 -6.40
N MET A 98 -0.02 -5.03 -6.83
CA MET A 98 -0.64 -6.36 -7.00
C MET A 98 -1.19 -6.91 -5.70
N TYR A 99 -0.42 -6.81 -4.61
CA TYR A 99 -0.88 -7.22 -3.27
C TYR A 99 -2.12 -6.42 -2.83
N LEU A 100 -2.11 -5.11 -3.03
CA LEU A 100 -3.21 -4.23 -2.66
C LEU A 100 -4.49 -4.54 -3.43
N LYS A 101 -4.39 -4.90 -4.71
CA LYS A 101 -5.53 -5.33 -5.52
C LYS A 101 -6.19 -6.58 -4.93
N ASP A 102 -5.40 -7.62 -4.64
CA ASP A 102 -5.92 -8.84 -3.99
C ASP A 102 -6.54 -8.53 -2.62
N LEU A 103 -5.89 -7.68 -1.83
CA LEU A 103 -6.39 -7.28 -0.52
C LEU A 103 -7.73 -6.54 -0.61
N ILE A 104 -7.88 -5.61 -1.56
CA ILE A 104 -9.10 -4.85 -1.77
C ILE A 104 -10.25 -5.77 -2.19
N GLU A 105 -10.02 -6.70 -3.11
CA GLU A 105 -11.05 -7.65 -3.54
C GLU A 105 -11.54 -8.50 -2.36
N ARG A 106 -10.62 -9.01 -1.52
CA ARG A 106 -10.97 -9.73 -0.29
C ARG A 106 -11.77 -8.89 0.70
N ILE A 107 -11.51 -7.59 0.80
CA ILE A 107 -12.30 -6.68 1.64
C ILE A 107 -13.69 -6.49 1.06
N LYS A 108 -13.82 -6.27 -0.26
CA LYS A 108 -15.12 -6.12 -0.93
C LYS A 108 -16.01 -7.34 -0.75
N GLU A 109 -15.45 -8.56 -0.87
CA GLU A 109 -16.20 -9.81 -0.65
C GLU A 109 -16.68 -10.00 0.80
N ALA A 110 -16.10 -9.27 1.75
CA ALA A 110 -16.34 -9.43 3.17
C ALA A 110 -17.29 -8.39 3.79
N LEU A 111 -17.60 -7.32 3.04
CA LEU A 111 -18.57 -6.27 3.37
C LEU A 111 -19.97 -6.68 2.92
#